data_AF-A0AA44HI61-F1
#
_entry.id   AF-A0AA44HI61-F1
#
_cell.length_a   1.000
_cell.length_b   1.000
_cell.length_c   1.000
_cell.angle_alpha   90.00
_cell.angle_beta   90.00
_cell.angle_gamma   90.00
#
_symmetry.space_group_name_H-M   'P 1'
#
loop_
_entity.id
_entity.type
_entity.pdbx_description
1 polymer ?
#
loop_
_entity_poly.entity_id
_entity_poly.type
_entity_poly.pdbx_seq_one_letter_code
_entity_poly.pdbx_strand_id
1 'polypeptide(L)'
;MQKAKILIALSFFLLVLSACSNDEKNISKTQNTDQEVVQIEQNDEKTELSDSNLPLPVDDEAQSSDDEHEANPSIINSLYKQKCATCHGEKGELKPKNSTAIKTLGNKIFIQKIKTIKDKNHSFLSDEQIQNLADFINKGK
;
A
#
# COMPACT_ATOMS: atom_id res chain seq x y z
N MET A 1 14.93 -3.30 -49.05
CA MET A 1 15.51 -3.63 -47.73
C MET A 1 14.59 -3.40 -46.53
N GLN A 2 13.36 -2.89 -46.70
CA GLN A 2 12.44 -2.61 -45.58
C GLN A 2 11.64 -3.85 -45.13
N LYS A 3 11.30 -4.74 -46.06
CA LYS A 3 10.57 -6.00 -45.76
C LYS A 3 11.38 -6.98 -44.91
N ALA A 4 12.71 -7.02 -45.10
CA ALA A 4 13.61 -7.86 -44.30
C ALA A 4 13.71 -7.37 -42.84
N LYS A 5 13.68 -6.05 -42.61
CA LYS A 5 13.70 -5.45 -41.25
C LYS A 5 12.41 -5.73 -40.47
N ILE A 6 11.26 -5.78 -41.16
CA ILE A 6 9.95 -6.13 -40.57
C ILE A 6 9.90 -7.62 -40.21
N LEU A 7 10.44 -8.51 -41.05
CA LEU A 7 10.54 -9.94 -40.74
C LEU A 7 11.45 -10.23 -39.54
N ILE A 8 12.56 -9.50 -39.40
CA ILE A 8 13.47 -9.64 -38.25
C ILE A 8 12.84 -9.08 -36.96
N ALA A 9 12.09 -7.98 -37.04
CA ALA A 9 11.39 -7.42 -35.88
C ALA A 9 10.22 -8.33 -35.39
N LEU A 10 9.49 -8.96 -36.31
CA LEU A 10 8.45 -9.95 -35.99
C LEU A 10 9.02 -11.24 -35.37
N SER A 11 10.20 -11.67 -35.80
CA SER A 11 10.91 -12.82 -35.23
C SER A 11 11.31 -12.61 -33.76
N PHE A 12 11.68 -11.39 -33.37
CA PHE A 12 12.02 -11.08 -31.98
C PHE A 12 10.79 -11.01 -31.08
N PHE A 13 9.65 -10.54 -31.60
CA PHE A 13 8.41 -10.45 -30.83
C PHE A 13 7.79 -11.82 -30.52
N LEU A 14 7.95 -12.81 -31.42
CA LEU A 14 7.45 -14.17 -31.21
C LEU A 14 8.26 -14.96 -30.15
N LEU A 15 9.56 -14.67 -29.98
CA LEU A 15 10.40 -15.35 -28.99
C LEU A 15 10.11 -14.94 -27.54
N VAL A 16 9.52 -13.76 -27.32
CA VAL A 16 9.18 -13.25 -25.97
C VAL A 16 7.93 -13.94 -25.40
N LEU A 17 7.05 -14.47 -26.24
CA LEU A 17 5.82 -15.16 -25.80
C LEU A 17 6.05 -16.63 -25.38
N SER A 18 7.18 -17.23 -25.75
CA SER A 18 7.51 -18.62 -25.38
C SER A 18 8.21 -18.75 -24.03
N ALA A 19 8.57 -17.65 -23.37
CA ALA A 19 9.29 -17.65 -22.08
C ALA A 19 8.37 -17.68 -20.84
N CYS A 20 7.05 -17.79 -21.03
CA CYS A 20 6.06 -17.95 -19.96
C CYS A 20 5.23 -19.23 -20.19
N SER A 21 5.88 -20.40 -20.26
CA SER A 21 5.22 -21.69 -20.04
C SER A 21 5.85 -22.31 -18.80
N ASN A 22 5.15 -22.16 -17.67
CA ASN A 22 5.52 -22.74 -16.40
C ASN A 22 4.76 -24.07 -16.27
N ASP A 23 5.29 -25.12 -16.90
CA ASP A 23 4.78 -26.48 -16.79
C ASP A 23 5.83 -27.38 -16.15
N GLU A 24 5.80 -27.50 -14.82
CA GLU A 24 6.33 -28.65 -14.09
C GLU A 24 5.81 -28.62 -12.64
N LYS A 25 5.34 -29.68 -11.98
CA LYS A 25 4.81 -31.00 -12.31
C LYS A 25 4.32 -31.55 -10.97
N ASN A 26 3.16 -32.19 -11.01
CA ASN A 26 2.59 -32.96 -9.91
C ASN A 26 3.57 -34.09 -9.54
N ILE A 27 4.13 -34.09 -8.32
CA ILE A 27 4.73 -35.30 -7.74
C ILE A 27 3.67 -35.92 -6.83
N SER A 28 2.89 -36.81 -7.44
CA SER A 28 2.19 -37.85 -6.73
C SER A 28 3.22 -38.81 -6.13
N LYS A 29 3.22 -38.98 -4.81
CA LYS A 29 3.75 -40.18 -4.16
C LYS A 29 2.65 -40.77 -3.29
N THR A 30 1.91 -41.69 -3.89
CA THR A 30 1.04 -42.64 -3.20
C THR A 30 1.90 -43.60 -2.37
N GLN A 31 1.54 -43.80 -1.10
CA GLN A 31 1.62 -45.03 -0.30
C GLN A 31 1.28 -44.62 1.15
N ASN A 32 0.48 -45.29 1.96
CA ASN A 32 -0.54 -46.34 1.93
C ASN A 32 -0.92 -46.46 3.43
N THR A 33 -2.19 -46.78 3.77
CA THR A 33 -2.58 -47.54 4.99
C THR A 33 -2.17 -46.94 6.36
N ASP A 34 -3.04 -46.47 7.25
CA ASP A 34 -4.15 -47.14 7.91
C ASP A 34 -5.02 -46.10 8.66
N GLN A 35 -6.27 -46.45 8.96
CA GLN A 35 -7.11 -45.73 9.91
C GLN A 35 -6.46 -45.68 11.31
N GLU A 36 -6.25 -44.48 11.83
CA GLU A 36 -6.27 -44.26 13.28
C GLU A 36 -7.21 -43.09 13.57
N VAL A 37 -8.37 -43.42 14.12
CA VAL A 37 -9.31 -42.43 14.65
C VAL A 37 -8.66 -41.86 15.91
N VAL A 38 -8.02 -40.71 15.78
CA VAL A 38 -7.54 -39.93 16.92
C VAL A 38 -8.77 -39.46 17.71
N GLN A 39 -9.00 -40.09 18.86
CA GLN A 39 -10.02 -39.67 19.82
C GLN A 39 -9.57 -38.36 20.43
N ILE A 40 -10.16 -37.25 19.98
CA ILE A 40 -9.97 -35.95 20.62
C ILE A 40 -10.76 -36.01 21.93
N GLU A 41 -10.06 -36.27 23.04
CA GLU A 41 -10.63 -36.22 24.37
C GLU A 41 -11.08 -34.78 24.66
N GLN A 42 -12.40 -34.58 24.68
CA GLN A 42 -13.02 -33.32 25.08
C GLN A 42 -12.95 -33.20 26.61
N ASN A 43 -11.91 -32.55 27.10
CA ASN A 43 -11.88 -32.11 28.49
C ASN A 43 -12.53 -30.73 28.57
N ASP A 44 -13.86 -30.72 28.76
CA ASP A 44 -14.63 -29.52 29.03
C ASP A 44 -14.44 -29.11 30.50
N GLU A 45 -13.28 -28.49 30.82
CA GLU A 45 -13.14 -27.78 32.09
C GLU A 45 -13.96 -26.49 32.02
N LYS A 46 -15.10 -26.49 32.71
CA LYS A 46 -15.96 -25.31 32.90
C LYS A 46 -15.21 -24.25 33.71
N THR A 47 -14.49 -23.35 33.05
CA THR A 47 -13.97 -22.15 33.70
C THR A 47 -15.07 -21.09 33.76
N GLU A 48 -15.59 -20.83 34.97
CA GLU A 48 -16.46 -19.69 35.22
C GLU A 48 -15.63 -18.40 35.14
N LEU A 49 -15.75 -17.65 34.04
CA LEU A 49 -15.20 -16.30 33.94
C LEU A 49 -16.04 -15.35 34.80
N SER A 50 -15.67 -15.19 36.08
CA SER A 50 -16.21 -14.15 36.93
C SER A 50 -15.49 -12.82 36.66
N ASP A 51 -16.21 -11.88 36.04
CA ASP A 51 -15.77 -10.52 35.66
C ASP A 51 -15.47 -9.59 36.87
N SER A 52 -15.57 -10.11 38.10
CA SER A 52 -15.49 -9.30 39.33
C SER A 52 -14.07 -9.04 39.84
N ASN A 53 -13.04 -9.57 39.18
CA ASN A 53 -11.63 -9.29 39.54
C ASN A 53 -10.84 -8.69 38.36
N LEU A 54 -11.53 -8.16 37.35
CA LEU A 54 -10.84 -7.38 36.33
C LEU A 54 -10.29 -6.13 37.00
N PRO A 55 -8.95 -5.89 36.99
CA PRO A 55 -8.41 -4.65 37.50
C PRO A 55 -9.13 -3.50 36.80
N LEU A 56 -9.71 -2.58 37.58
CA LEU A 56 -10.23 -1.35 37.01
C LEU A 56 -9.10 -0.70 36.21
N PRO A 57 -9.36 -0.21 34.99
CA PRO A 57 -8.37 0.60 34.30
C PRO A 57 -7.99 1.74 35.24
N VAL A 58 -6.73 1.77 35.62
CA VAL A 58 -6.13 2.95 36.23
C VAL A 58 -6.26 4.04 35.18
N ASP A 59 -6.95 5.13 35.54
CA ASP A 59 -6.96 6.35 34.75
C ASP A 59 -5.52 6.87 34.71
N ASP A 60 -4.74 6.39 33.74
CA ASP A 60 -3.51 7.04 33.33
C ASP A 60 -3.97 8.40 32.80
N GLU A 61 -3.88 9.41 33.67
CA GLU A 61 -3.91 10.83 33.34
C GLU A 61 -2.98 11.03 32.15
N ALA A 62 -3.55 10.96 30.94
CA ALA A 62 -2.80 11.04 29.70
C ALA A 62 -2.24 12.46 29.62
N GLN A 63 -0.97 12.55 29.98
CA GLN A 63 -0.09 13.67 29.79
C GLN A 63 -0.41 14.35 28.46
N SER A 64 -0.63 15.66 28.55
CA SER A 64 -0.66 16.58 27.41
C SER A 64 0.50 16.24 26.47
N SER A 65 0.18 15.61 25.34
CA SER A 65 1.13 15.27 24.30
C SER A 65 1.35 16.53 23.45
N ASP A 66 2.11 17.47 24.01
CA ASP A 66 2.80 18.52 23.25
C ASP A 66 4.12 17.97 22.66
N ASP A 67 4.16 16.67 22.34
CA ASP A 67 5.23 16.11 21.53
C ASP A 67 4.91 16.43 20.08
N GLU A 68 5.71 17.31 19.47
CA GLU A 68 5.79 17.48 18.02
C GLU A 68 6.05 16.12 17.36
N HIS A 69 4.99 15.37 17.09
CA HIS A 69 5.05 14.08 16.42
C HIS A 69 5.42 14.32 14.96
N GLU A 70 6.72 14.35 14.67
CA GLU A 70 7.23 14.36 13.31
C GLU A 70 6.65 13.17 12.54
N ALA A 71 5.85 13.46 11.51
CA ALA A 71 5.17 12.43 10.76
C ALA A 71 6.17 11.48 10.08
N ASN A 72 5.99 10.18 10.30
CA ASN A 72 6.93 9.16 9.81
C ASN A 72 7.03 9.19 8.27
N PRO A 73 8.21 9.49 7.68
CA PRO A 73 8.38 9.61 6.24
C PRO A 73 7.97 8.37 5.45
N SER A 74 8.09 7.17 6.03
CA SER A 74 7.71 5.92 5.38
C SER A 74 6.20 5.79 5.24
N ILE A 75 5.44 6.28 6.23
CA ILE A 75 3.97 6.30 6.19
C ILE A 75 3.49 7.28 5.11
N ILE A 76 4.08 8.48 5.07
CA ILE A 76 3.74 9.49 4.05
C ILE A 76 4.07 8.98 2.64
N ASN A 77 5.24 8.36 2.46
CA ASN A 77 5.65 7.77 1.19
C ASN A 77 4.68 6.65 0.76
N SER A 78 4.28 5.79 1.70
CA SER A 78 3.33 4.70 1.43
C SER A 78 1.96 5.25 1.02
N LEU A 79 1.45 6.26 1.74
CA LEU A 79 0.23 6.96 1.39
C LEU A 79 0.30 7.55 -0.03
N TYR A 80 1.38 8.27 -0.32
CA TYR A 80 1.60 8.87 -1.64
C TYR A 80 1.61 7.83 -2.76
N LYS A 81 2.37 6.74 -2.59
CA LYS A 81 2.44 5.65 -3.56
C LYS A 81 1.10 4.98 -3.80
N GLN A 82 0.31 4.75 -2.74
CA GLN A 82 -0.97 4.05 -2.83
C GLN A 82 -2.08 4.91 -3.43
N LYS A 83 -2.09 6.23 -3.15
CA LYS A 83 -3.24 7.10 -3.46
C LYS A 83 -2.97 8.14 -4.54
N CYS A 84 -1.72 8.56 -4.72
CA CYS A 84 -1.37 9.70 -5.56
C CYS A 84 -0.58 9.30 -6.81
N ALA A 85 0.37 8.37 -6.68
CA ALA A 85 1.37 8.08 -7.71
C ALA A 85 0.77 7.62 -9.05
N THR A 86 -0.37 6.91 -9.04
CA THR A 86 -1.04 6.47 -10.27
C THR A 86 -1.40 7.62 -11.22
N CYS A 87 -1.80 8.78 -10.67
CA CYS A 87 -2.19 9.95 -11.46
C CYS A 87 -1.08 11.01 -11.54
N HIS A 88 -0.23 11.09 -10.51
CA HIS A 88 0.74 12.16 -10.35
C HIS A 88 2.21 11.73 -10.59
N GLY A 89 2.48 10.44 -10.75
CA GLY A 89 3.83 9.88 -10.86
C GLY A 89 4.48 9.63 -9.51
N GLU A 90 5.56 8.85 -9.48
CA GLU A 90 6.21 8.43 -8.23
C GLU A 90 6.74 9.59 -7.39
N LYS A 91 7.07 10.71 -8.03
CA LYS A 91 7.59 11.92 -7.38
C LYS A 91 6.77 13.16 -7.71
N GLY A 92 5.58 13.00 -8.29
CA GLY A 92 4.71 14.13 -8.62
C GLY A 92 5.05 14.82 -9.95
N GLU A 93 5.77 14.14 -10.84
CA GLU A 93 6.25 14.65 -12.12
C GLU A 93 5.21 14.69 -13.24
N LEU A 94 4.10 13.96 -13.10
CA LEU A 94 3.07 13.89 -14.13
C LEU A 94 2.15 15.11 -14.10
N LYS A 95 1.58 15.41 -15.27
CA LYS A 95 0.70 16.54 -15.54
C LYS A 95 -0.72 16.07 -15.86
N PRO A 96 -1.49 15.61 -14.86
CA PRO A 96 -2.85 15.14 -15.11
C PRO A 96 -3.69 16.27 -15.70
N LYS A 97 -4.47 15.97 -16.75
CA LYS A 97 -5.38 16.92 -17.41
C LYS A 97 -4.71 18.24 -17.85
N ASN A 98 -3.47 18.16 -18.36
CA ASN A 98 -2.67 19.33 -18.80
C ASN A 98 -2.39 20.34 -17.67
N SER A 99 -2.43 19.91 -16.41
CA SER A 99 -2.07 20.76 -15.26
C SER A 99 -0.56 20.82 -15.03
N THR A 100 -0.14 21.66 -14.09
CA THR A 100 1.26 21.71 -13.63
C THR A 100 1.59 20.48 -12.78
N ALA A 101 2.79 19.94 -12.95
CA ALA A 101 3.28 18.82 -12.15
C ALA A 101 3.37 19.23 -10.68
N ILE A 102 2.84 18.41 -9.77
CA ILE A 102 2.76 18.78 -8.35
C ILE A 102 4.16 18.94 -7.74
N LYS A 103 5.16 18.24 -8.27
CA LYS A 103 6.55 18.37 -7.86
C LYS A 103 7.14 19.74 -8.13
N THR A 104 6.53 20.61 -8.92
CA THR A 104 7.05 21.97 -9.16
C THR A 104 6.33 23.01 -8.29
N LEU A 105 5.26 22.63 -7.59
CA LEU A 105 4.51 23.51 -6.71
C LEU A 105 5.23 23.67 -5.37
N GLY A 106 5.25 24.89 -4.82
CA GLY A 106 5.66 25.10 -3.42
C GLY A 106 4.56 24.69 -2.45
N ASN A 107 4.92 24.42 -1.18
CA ASN A 107 4.00 23.93 -0.14
C ASN A 107 2.67 24.69 -0.09
N LYS A 108 2.72 26.02 0.00
CA LYS A 108 1.52 26.87 0.11
C LYS A 108 0.54 26.66 -1.06
N ILE A 109 1.06 26.61 -2.28
CA ILE A 109 0.24 26.43 -3.50
C ILE A 109 -0.31 25.00 -3.58
N PHE A 110 0.49 24.01 -3.19
CA PHE A 110 0.05 22.62 -3.13
C PHE A 110 -1.12 22.46 -2.16
N ILE A 111 -0.97 22.94 -0.92
CA ILE A 111 -1.99 22.85 0.13
C ILE A 111 -3.27 23.55 -0.31
N GLN A 112 -3.15 24.79 -0.82
CA GLN A 112 -4.31 25.55 -1.31
C GLN A 112 -5.05 24.80 -2.42
N LYS A 113 -4.33 24.20 -3.37
CA LYS A 113 -4.95 23.45 -4.47
C LYS A 113 -5.70 22.22 -3.97
N ILE A 114 -5.10 21.40 -3.10
CA ILE A 114 -5.79 20.22 -2.57
C ILE A 114 -7.04 20.63 -1.79
N LYS A 115 -6.97 21.64 -0.92
CA LYS A 115 -8.13 22.13 -0.17
C LYS A 115 -9.26 22.68 -1.06
N THR A 116 -8.94 23.12 -2.27
CA THR A 116 -9.92 23.66 -3.23
C THR A 116 -10.58 22.56 -4.08
N ILE A 117 -9.90 21.43 -4.29
CA ILE A 117 -10.40 20.32 -5.12
C ILE A 117 -11.47 19.57 -4.34
N LYS A 118 -12.70 19.55 -4.88
CA LYS A 118 -13.84 18.82 -4.32
C LYS A 118 -14.15 17.58 -5.16
N ASP A 119 -13.23 16.63 -5.18
CA ASP A 119 -13.48 15.31 -5.78
C ASP A 119 -13.17 14.17 -4.81
N LYS A 120 -13.76 13.00 -5.09
CA LYS A 120 -13.65 11.80 -4.24
C LYS A 120 -12.21 11.28 -4.10
N ASN A 121 -11.33 11.62 -5.03
CA ASN A 121 -9.95 11.16 -5.06
C ASN A 121 -9.00 12.08 -4.27
N HIS A 122 -9.44 13.26 -3.83
CA HIS A 122 -8.63 14.21 -3.06
C HIS A 122 -9.25 14.58 -1.72
N SER A 123 -10.59 14.47 -1.57
CA SER A 123 -11.30 14.87 -0.35
C SER A 123 -11.12 13.93 0.85
N PHE A 124 -10.36 12.83 0.70
CA PHE A 124 -10.15 11.85 1.77
C PHE A 124 -9.01 12.24 2.73
N LEU A 125 -8.20 13.24 2.38
CA LEU A 125 -7.03 13.66 3.15
C LEU A 125 -7.43 14.60 4.29
N SER A 126 -6.89 14.37 5.48
CA SER A 126 -6.95 15.33 6.59
C SER A 126 -6.01 16.51 6.35
N ASP A 127 -6.23 17.62 7.07
CA ASP A 127 -5.37 18.81 6.97
C ASP A 127 -3.90 18.50 7.30
N GLU A 128 -3.65 17.65 8.29
CA GLU A 128 -2.33 17.17 8.66
C GLU A 128 -1.68 16.34 7.55
N GLN A 129 -2.43 15.42 6.93
CA GLN A 129 -1.94 14.62 5.80
C GLN A 129 -1.58 15.50 4.60
N ILE A 130 -2.36 16.55 4.33
CA ILE A 130 -2.08 17.49 3.25
C ILE A 130 -0.75 18.21 3.51
N GLN A 131 -0.51 18.65 4.75
CA GLN A 131 0.74 19.30 5.14
C GLN A 131 1.94 18.35 4.98
N ASN A 132 1.84 17.15 5.56
CA ASN A 132 2.88 16.12 5.48
C ASN A 132 3.21 15.73 4.03
N LEU A 133 2.20 15.62 3.15
CA LEU A 133 2.41 15.36 1.73
C LEU A 133 3.07 16.54 1.01
N ALA A 134 2.74 17.78 1.37
CA ALA A 134 3.38 18.96 0.81
C ALA A 134 4.89 18.95 1.11
N ASP A 135 5.24 18.67 2.36
CA ASP A 135 6.63 18.58 2.82
C ASP A 135 7.37 17.41 2.16
N PHE A 136 6.72 16.25 2.05
CA PHE A 136 7.28 15.08 1.37
C PHE A 136 7.60 15.35 -0.11
N ILE A 137 6.69 15.97 -0.86
CA ILE A 137 6.88 16.25 -2.29
C ILE A 137 7.94 17.32 -2.55
N ASN A 138 8.12 18.25 -1.60
CA ASN A 138 9.11 19.32 -1.70
C ASN A 138 10.48 18.96 -1.10
N LYS A 139 10.61 17.79 -0.45
CA LYS A 139 11.86 17.33 0.13
C LYS A 139 12.90 17.09 -0.98
N GLY A 140 13.87 18.00 -1.10
CA GLY A 140 14.96 17.93 -2.08
C GLY A 140 14.91 18.94 -3.23
N LYS A 141 14.14 20.03 -3.09
CA LYS A 141 14.24 21.22 -3.94
C LYS A 141 15.29 22.20 -3.45
#